data_AF-A0A0G1FIF8-F1
#
_entry.id   AF-A0A0G1FIF8-F1
#
_cell.length_a   1.000
_cell.length_b   1.000
_cell.length_c   1.000
_cell.angle_alpha   90.00
_cell.angle_beta   90.00
_cell.angle_gamma   90.00
#
_symmetry.space_group_name_H-M   'P 1'
#
loop_
_entity.id
_entity.type
_entity.pdbx_description
1 polymer ?
#
loop_
_entity_poly.entity_id
_entity_poly.type
_entity_poly.pdbx_seq_one_letter_code
_entity_poly.pdbx_strand_id
1 'polypeptide(L)'
;MIAKTYIFGGLSAFAALFLEILVNQSLQKVIITLPRLIEENLSVFIGFGVIEELVKFFFIYLVVRKSPYFDEPIDAMVYMVTGALGFAAAENLFLVFSGGQESIFLVILLRFVGATLLHALSSAIVGHYWARGIRFNIEGKFIFAGLVLASIFHIIFNYLVSEFNNFLVYPTAFLAILGFFVLYDFEELKKMG
;
A
#
# COMPACT_ATOMS: atom_id res chain seq x y z
N MET A 1 -13.50 16.70 2.45
CA MET A 1 -12.65 15.69 3.11
C MET A 1 -11.71 14.99 2.14
N ILE A 2 -12.22 14.43 1.03
CA ILE A 2 -11.46 13.71 -0.02
C ILE A 2 -10.14 14.38 -0.44
N ALA A 3 -10.17 15.64 -0.90
CA ALA A 3 -8.96 16.34 -1.35
C ALA A 3 -7.87 16.46 -0.26
N LYS A 4 -8.29 16.67 1.00
CA LYS A 4 -7.38 16.73 2.14
C LYS A 4 -6.72 15.36 2.36
N THR A 5 -7.49 14.28 2.33
CA THR A 5 -6.98 12.91 2.46
C THR A 5 -5.99 12.56 1.36
N TYR A 6 -6.29 12.92 0.10
CA TYR A 6 -5.39 12.72 -1.04
C TYR A 6 -4.04 13.44 -0.84
N ILE A 7 -4.06 14.72 -0.42
CA ILE A 7 -2.83 15.50 -0.17
C ILE A 7 -1.99 14.87 0.95
N PHE A 8 -2.61 14.46 2.05
CA PHE A 8 -1.90 13.80 3.14
C PHE A 8 -1.36 12.42 2.76
N GLY A 9 -2.06 11.70 1.90
CA GLY A 9 -1.56 10.51 1.23
C GLY A 9 -0.28 10.80 0.44
N GLY A 10 -0.29 11.84 -0.39
CA GLY A 10 0.91 12.29 -1.12
C GLY A 10 2.06 12.66 -0.19
N LEU A 11 1.82 13.43 0.88
CA LEU A 11 2.83 13.78 1.89
C LEU A 11 3.43 12.55 2.57
N SER A 12 2.61 11.51 2.80
CA SER A 12 3.09 10.28 3.43
C SER A 12 4.06 9.49 2.55
N ALA A 13 4.02 9.64 1.22
CA ALA A 13 5.03 9.06 0.32
C ALA A 13 6.41 9.69 0.52
N PHE A 14 6.49 11.01 0.72
CA PHE A 14 7.76 11.68 1.05
C PHE A 14 8.30 11.19 2.40
N ALA A 15 7.42 11.01 3.39
CA ALA A 15 7.81 10.51 4.71
C ALA A 15 8.27 9.04 4.65
N ALA A 16 7.60 8.20 3.86
CA ALA A 16 7.99 6.82 3.62
C ALA A 16 9.37 6.76 2.96
N LEU A 17 9.56 7.49 1.85
CA LEU A 17 10.84 7.59 1.16
C LEU A 17 11.98 8.06 2.08
N PHE A 18 11.73 9.07 2.91
CA PHE A 18 12.71 9.53 3.89
C PHE A 18 13.09 8.44 4.89
N LEU A 19 12.10 7.71 5.43
CA LEU A 19 12.35 6.59 6.36
C LEU A 19 13.08 5.43 5.67
N GLU A 20 12.74 5.11 4.43
CA GLU A 20 13.43 4.10 3.63
C GLU A 20 14.90 4.47 3.45
N ILE A 21 15.21 5.72 3.09
CA ILE A 21 16.60 6.21 2.95
C ILE A 21 17.37 6.06 4.27
N LEU A 22 16.75 6.41 5.41
CA LEU A 22 17.38 6.28 6.73
C LEU A 22 17.65 4.81 7.11
N VAL A 23 16.72 3.93 6.77
CA VAL A 23 16.75 2.52 7.20
C VAL A 23 17.52 1.65 6.21
N ASN A 24 17.74 2.10 4.97
CA ASN A 24 18.43 1.35 3.90
C ASN A 24 19.81 0.84 4.33
N GLN A 25 20.63 1.67 5.00
CA GLN A 25 21.96 1.26 5.47
C GLN A 25 21.89 0.13 6.53
N SER A 26 20.83 0.11 7.34
CA SER A 26 20.60 -0.92 8.35
C SER A 26 20.03 -2.19 7.72
N LEU A 27 19.13 -2.06 6.73
CA LEU A 27 18.58 -3.19 5.98
C LEU A 27 19.69 -3.92 5.23
N GLN A 28 20.58 -3.21 4.54
CA GLN A 28 21.72 -3.83 3.84
C GLN A 28 22.64 -4.63 4.79
N LYS A 29 22.80 -4.20 6.05
CA LYS A 29 23.58 -4.95 7.06
C LYS A 29 22.89 -6.25 7.51
N VAL A 30 21.56 -6.25 7.61
CA VAL A 30 20.79 -7.47 7.92
C VAL A 30 20.93 -8.50 6.80
N ILE A 31 20.94 -8.06 5.54
CA ILE A 31 21.13 -8.90 4.34
C ILE A 31 22.48 -9.63 4.39
N ILE A 32 23.54 -8.88 4.72
CA ILE A 32 24.90 -9.42 4.85
C ILE A 32 25.00 -10.43 6.00
N THR A 33 24.13 -10.35 7.01
CA THR A 33 24.14 -11.23 8.19
C THR A 33 23.29 -12.49 8.02
N LEU A 34 22.22 -12.44 7.20
CA LEU A 34 21.33 -13.58 6.90
C LEU A 34 21.31 -13.96 5.40
N PRO A 35 22.46 -14.10 4.71
CA PRO A 35 22.51 -14.25 3.26
C PRO A 35 21.95 -15.59 2.75
N ARG A 36 21.70 -16.56 3.64
CA ARG A 36 21.27 -17.92 3.27
C ARG A 36 19.75 -18.13 3.25
N LEU A 37 18.96 -17.13 3.62
CA LEU A 37 17.49 -17.27 3.75
C LEU A 37 16.68 -16.34 2.84
N ILE A 38 17.26 -15.24 2.33
CA ILE A 38 16.54 -14.23 1.54
C ILE A 38 17.48 -13.70 0.46
N GLU A 39 17.05 -13.67 -0.80
CA GLU A 39 17.80 -13.03 -1.90
C GLU A 39 17.98 -11.53 -1.62
N GLU A 40 19.13 -10.96 -1.99
CA GLU A 40 19.55 -9.58 -1.60
C GLU A 40 18.51 -8.50 -1.94
N ASN A 41 17.68 -8.69 -2.97
CA ASN A 41 16.64 -7.74 -3.34
C ASN A 41 15.33 -7.90 -2.53
N LEU A 42 15.02 -9.11 -2.06
CA LEU A 42 13.73 -9.44 -1.43
C LEU A 42 13.58 -8.83 -0.04
N SER A 43 14.64 -8.79 0.76
CA SER A 43 14.68 -8.15 2.08
C SER A 43 14.47 -6.64 2.05
N VAL A 44 14.95 -5.97 1.00
CA VAL A 44 14.74 -4.53 0.79
C VAL A 44 13.27 -4.29 0.43
N PHE A 45 12.71 -5.10 -0.48
CA PHE A 45 11.29 -5.03 -0.84
C PHE A 45 10.36 -5.31 0.35
N ILE A 46 10.73 -6.24 1.23
CA ILE A 46 9.99 -6.52 2.47
C ILE A 46 9.98 -5.30 3.39
N GLY A 47 11.16 -4.72 3.65
CA GLY A 47 11.29 -3.56 4.53
C GLY A 47 10.52 -2.35 4.02
N PHE A 48 10.62 -2.06 2.72
CA PHE A 48 9.98 -0.89 2.11
C PHE A 48 8.45 -1.05 2.07
N GLY A 49 7.93 -2.20 1.61
CA GLY A 49 6.48 -2.42 1.58
C GLY A 49 5.81 -2.33 2.96
N VAL A 50 6.50 -2.70 4.04
CA VAL A 50 5.99 -2.50 5.41
C VAL A 50 6.02 -1.03 5.80
N ILE A 51 7.12 -0.32 5.55
CA ILE A 51 7.26 1.10 5.88
C ILE A 51 6.17 1.92 5.17
N GLU A 52 6.00 1.69 3.87
CA GLU A 52 5.01 2.40 3.05
C GLU A 52 3.60 2.23 3.58
N GLU A 53 3.14 1.00 3.87
CA GLU A 53 1.79 0.75 4.37
C GLU A 53 1.56 1.36 5.76
N LEU A 54 2.55 1.26 6.66
CA LEU A 54 2.46 1.85 8.00
C LEU A 54 2.40 3.38 7.96
N VAL A 55 3.28 4.02 7.21
CA VAL A 55 3.38 5.49 7.12
C VAL A 55 2.14 6.06 6.43
N LYS A 56 1.71 5.45 5.33
CA LYS A 56 0.50 5.81 4.60
C LYS A 56 -0.74 5.74 5.49
N PHE A 57 -0.94 4.60 6.16
CA PHE A 57 -2.04 4.45 7.10
C PHE A 57 -1.99 5.51 8.21
N PHE A 58 -0.82 5.73 8.82
CA PHE A 58 -0.68 6.69 9.91
C PHE A 58 -1.14 8.10 9.51
N PHE A 59 -0.67 8.60 8.36
CA PHE A 59 -1.06 9.93 7.88
C PHE A 59 -2.55 10.02 7.56
N ILE A 60 -3.11 9.02 6.89
CA ILE A 60 -4.53 9.00 6.54
C ILE A 60 -5.38 8.91 7.80
N TYR A 61 -5.03 8.02 8.74
CA TYR A 61 -5.71 7.83 10.01
C TYR A 61 -5.79 9.12 10.82
N LEU A 62 -4.67 9.86 10.94
CA LEU A 62 -4.65 11.13 11.67
C LEU A 62 -5.61 12.18 11.11
N VAL A 63 -5.76 12.20 9.80
CA VAL A 63 -6.63 13.18 9.12
C VAL A 63 -8.10 12.75 9.21
N VAL A 64 -8.38 11.47 9.06
CA VAL A 64 -9.73 10.91 8.89
C VAL A 64 -10.41 10.59 10.22
N ARG A 65 -9.71 10.05 11.22
CA ARG A 65 -10.32 9.49 12.44
C ARG A 65 -11.20 10.46 13.24
N LYS A 66 -10.90 11.77 13.15
CA LYS A 66 -11.63 12.86 13.84
C LYS A 66 -12.49 13.71 12.90
N SER A 67 -12.61 13.29 11.64
CA SER A 67 -13.44 14.00 10.66
C SER A 67 -14.91 13.81 10.97
N PRO A 68 -15.76 14.86 10.90
CA PRO A 68 -17.20 14.71 10.98
C PRO A 68 -17.80 14.00 9.75
N TYR A 69 -17.05 13.92 8.65
CA TYR A 69 -17.41 13.19 7.43
C TYR A 69 -16.96 11.71 7.45
N PHE A 70 -16.53 11.22 8.61
CA PHE A 70 -16.17 9.82 8.83
C PHE A 70 -17.23 9.22 9.73
N ASP A 71 -18.41 9.01 9.14
CA ASP A 71 -19.66 8.71 9.83
C ASP A 71 -20.30 7.40 9.34
N GLU A 72 -19.88 6.86 8.20
CA GLU A 72 -20.31 5.55 7.70
C GLU A 72 -19.16 4.51 7.74
N PRO A 73 -19.45 3.22 7.94
CA PRO A 73 -18.41 2.17 7.93
C PRO A 73 -17.61 2.14 6.62
N ILE A 74 -18.28 2.37 5.49
CA ILE A 74 -17.65 2.34 4.16
C ILE A 74 -16.61 3.46 3.97
N ASP A 75 -16.74 4.57 4.70
CA ASP A 75 -15.84 5.72 4.60
C ASP A 75 -14.40 5.35 4.92
N ALA A 76 -14.17 4.35 5.78
CA ALA A 76 -12.83 3.90 6.12
C ALA A 76 -12.10 3.38 4.88
N MET A 77 -12.78 2.58 4.05
CA MET A 77 -12.24 2.11 2.77
C MET A 77 -12.09 3.27 1.79
N VAL A 78 -13.11 4.13 1.65
CA VAL A 78 -13.08 5.27 0.71
C VAL A 78 -11.91 6.21 0.99
N TYR A 79 -11.71 6.60 2.25
CA TYR A 79 -10.63 7.51 2.61
C TYR A 79 -9.25 6.85 2.55
N MET A 80 -9.13 5.58 2.93
CA MET A 80 -7.88 4.84 2.77
C MET A 80 -7.48 4.73 1.30
N VAL A 81 -8.41 4.37 0.41
CA VAL A 81 -8.17 4.34 -1.05
C VAL A 81 -7.81 5.74 -1.56
N THR A 82 -8.53 6.77 -1.15
CA THR A 82 -8.26 8.16 -1.56
C THR A 82 -6.83 8.60 -1.20
N GLY A 83 -6.40 8.32 0.04
CA GLY A 83 -5.04 8.64 0.47
C GLY A 83 -3.99 7.80 -0.26
N ALA A 84 -4.28 6.52 -0.51
CA ALA A 84 -3.40 5.65 -1.27
C ALA A 84 -3.17 6.11 -2.71
N LEU A 85 -4.21 6.66 -3.37
CA LEU A 85 -4.06 7.27 -4.69
C LEU A 85 -3.17 8.51 -4.65
N GLY A 86 -3.25 9.31 -3.60
CA GLY A 86 -2.34 10.43 -3.38
C GLY A 86 -0.89 9.98 -3.15
N PHE A 87 -0.69 8.91 -2.38
CA PHE A 87 0.60 8.28 -2.15
C PHE A 87 1.22 7.80 -3.47
N ALA A 88 0.47 6.99 -4.23
CA ALA A 88 0.88 6.45 -5.51
C ALA A 88 1.20 7.55 -6.53
N ALA A 89 0.43 8.65 -6.54
CA ALA A 89 0.72 9.78 -7.42
C ALA A 89 2.07 10.45 -7.11
N ALA A 90 2.42 10.58 -5.83
CA ALA A 90 3.72 11.13 -5.43
C ALA A 90 4.87 10.20 -5.81
N GLU A 91 4.74 8.90 -5.58
CA GLU A 91 5.74 7.92 -6.01
C GLU A 91 5.94 7.88 -7.51
N ASN A 92 4.84 7.89 -8.27
CA ASN A 92 4.86 7.95 -9.72
C ASN A 92 5.59 9.20 -10.23
N LEU A 93 5.43 10.35 -9.56
CA LEU A 93 6.20 11.55 -9.87
C LEU A 93 7.70 11.31 -9.60
N PHE A 94 8.08 10.73 -8.46
CA PHE A 94 9.48 10.41 -8.17
C PHE A 94 10.09 9.48 -9.22
N LEU A 95 9.36 8.45 -9.64
CA LEU A 95 9.78 7.52 -10.67
C LEU A 95 10.07 8.24 -11.99
N VAL A 96 9.17 9.13 -12.44
CA VAL A 96 9.37 9.93 -13.66
C VAL A 96 10.60 10.84 -13.55
N PHE A 97 10.77 11.55 -12.43
CA PHE A 97 11.90 12.46 -12.25
C PHE A 97 13.24 11.75 -12.02
N SER A 98 13.23 10.49 -11.60
CA SER A 98 14.44 9.67 -11.41
C SER A 98 15.09 9.16 -12.71
N GLY A 99 14.47 9.39 -13.87
CA GLY A 99 15.11 9.19 -15.17
C GLY A 99 15.23 7.73 -15.64
N GLY A 100 14.24 6.89 -15.32
CA GLY A 100 14.22 5.47 -15.76
C GLY A 100 14.39 5.32 -17.28
N GLN A 101 15.40 4.55 -17.70
CA GLN A 101 15.76 4.33 -19.11
C GLN A 101 14.63 3.64 -19.91
N GLU A 102 14.54 3.99 -21.19
CA GLU A 102 13.47 3.67 -22.16
C GLU A 102 13.27 2.18 -22.52
N SER A 103 13.95 1.22 -21.88
CA SER A 103 14.07 -0.11 -22.49
C SER A 103 12.91 -1.10 -22.27
N ILE A 104 11.90 -0.84 -21.42
CA ILE A 104 10.70 -1.69 -21.36
C ILE A 104 9.44 -0.90 -20.95
N PHE A 105 8.85 -0.18 -21.91
CA PHE A 105 7.61 0.60 -21.71
C PHE A 105 6.48 -0.21 -21.02
N LEU A 106 6.33 -1.50 -21.36
CA LEU A 106 5.29 -2.36 -20.78
C LEU A 106 5.51 -2.66 -19.29
N VAL A 107 6.76 -2.85 -18.86
CA VAL A 107 7.11 -3.11 -17.45
C VAL A 107 7.00 -1.82 -16.64
N ILE A 108 7.38 -0.67 -17.22
CA ILE A 108 7.20 0.64 -16.60
C ILE A 108 5.70 0.93 -16.41
N LEU A 109 4.86 0.64 -17.42
CA LEU A 109 3.41 0.78 -17.29
C LEU A 109 2.83 -0.12 -16.21
N LEU A 110 3.24 -1.39 -16.11
CA LEU A 110 2.75 -2.27 -15.04
C LEU A 110 3.25 -1.81 -13.67
N ARG A 111 4.50 -1.32 -13.56
CA ARG A 111 5.00 -0.73 -12.32
C ARG A 111 4.22 0.51 -11.93
N PHE A 112 3.86 1.36 -12.89
CA PHE A 112 3.09 2.58 -12.64
C PHE A 112 1.62 2.27 -12.28
N VAL A 113 0.90 1.63 -13.20
CA VAL A 113 -0.54 1.35 -13.07
C VAL A 113 -0.80 0.26 -12.05
N GLY A 114 0.01 -0.79 -12.05
CA GLY A 114 -0.10 -1.91 -11.13
C GLY A 114 0.25 -1.53 -9.70
N ALA A 115 1.31 -0.74 -9.44
CA ALA A 115 1.58 -0.24 -8.09
C ALA A 115 0.46 0.70 -7.62
N THR A 116 -0.02 1.59 -8.48
CA THR A 116 -1.18 2.45 -8.14
C THR A 116 -2.40 1.62 -7.72
N LEU A 117 -2.72 0.56 -8.48
CA LEU A 117 -3.81 -0.34 -8.15
C LEU A 117 -3.52 -1.14 -6.86
N LEU A 118 -2.29 -1.61 -6.67
CA LEU A 118 -1.88 -2.28 -5.45
C LEU A 118 -2.11 -1.41 -4.23
N HIS A 119 -1.66 -0.15 -4.22
CA HIS A 119 -1.84 0.73 -3.07
C HIS A 119 -3.32 0.97 -2.77
N ALA A 120 -4.14 1.14 -3.82
CA ALA A 120 -5.58 1.28 -3.65
C ALA A 120 -6.18 0.03 -2.99
N LEU A 121 -5.84 -1.17 -3.49
CA LEU A 121 -6.37 -2.44 -2.97
C LEU A 121 -5.84 -2.77 -1.57
N SER A 122 -4.55 -2.62 -1.32
CA SER A 122 -3.93 -2.84 0.00
C SER A 122 -4.53 -1.89 1.04
N SER A 123 -4.71 -0.62 0.70
CA SER A 123 -5.31 0.37 1.59
C SER A 123 -6.81 0.15 1.80
N ALA A 124 -7.54 -0.34 0.79
CA ALA A 124 -8.93 -0.76 0.94
C ALA A 124 -9.06 -1.88 1.99
N ILE A 125 -8.14 -2.86 2.00
CA ILE A 125 -8.09 -3.91 3.02
C ILE A 125 -7.88 -3.33 4.41
N VAL A 126 -6.91 -2.41 4.57
CA VAL A 126 -6.70 -1.72 5.85
C VAL A 126 -7.98 -0.96 6.28
N GLY A 127 -8.64 -0.27 5.34
CA GLY A 127 -9.90 0.42 5.58
C GLY A 127 -11.03 -0.51 6.02
N HIS A 128 -11.15 -1.70 5.40
CA HIS A 128 -12.14 -2.71 5.77
C HIS A 128 -11.94 -3.19 7.21
N TYR A 129 -10.69 -3.55 7.55
CA TYR A 129 -10.36 -3.97 8.91
C TYR A 129 -10.56 -2.82 9.91
N TRP A 130 -10.20 -1.59 9.56
CA TRP A 130 -10.45 -0.42 10.41
C TRP A 130 -11.95 -0.26 10.71
N ALA A 131 -12.82 -0.30 9.70
CA ALA A 131 -14.27 -0.23 9.88
C ALA A 131 -14.80 -1.35 10.80
N ARG A 132 -14.36 -2.59 10.59
CA ARG A 132 -14.74 -3.72 11.46
C ARG A 132 -14.25 -3.55 12.89
N GLY A 133 -13.04 -3.03 13.06
CA GLY A 133 -12.46 -2.72 14.35
C GLY A 133 -13.28 -1.70 15.14
N ILE A 134 -13.76 -0.65 14.49
CA ILE A 134 -14.69 0.32 15.07
C ILE A 134 -15.98 -0.37 15.48
N ARG A 135 -16.59 -1.16 14.59
CA ARG A 135 -17.85 -1.87 14.84
C ARG A 135 -17.79 -2.83 16.03
N PHE A 136 -16.71 -3.59 16.17
CA PHE A 136 -16.53 -4.55 17.26
C PHE A 136 -15.87 -3.95 18.51
N ASN A 137 -15.63 -2.64 18.54
CA ASN A 137 -14.94 -1.93 19.62
C ASN A 137 -13.56 -2.53 19.99
N ILE A 138 -12.85 -3.06 18.99
CA ILE A 138 -11.49 -3.61 19.10
C ILE A 138 -10.59 -3.10 17.95
N GLU A 139 -10.71 -1.79 17.70
CA GLU A 139 -10.10 -1.03 16.60
C GLU A 139 -8.62 -1.38 16.36
N GLY A 140 -7.78 -1.32 17.40
CA GLY A 140 -6.34 -1.57 17.27
C GLY A 140 -5.98 -2.98 16.79
N LYS A 141 -6.71 -4.02 17.21
CA LYS A 141 -6.43 -5.41 16.78
C LYS A 141 -6.74 -5.63 15.31
N PHE A 142 -7.87 -5.07 14.84
CA PHE A 142 -8.23 -5.19 13.43
C PHE A 142 -7.32 -4.33 12.55
N ILE A 143 -7.01 -3.09 12.94
CA ILE A 143 -6.05 -2.26 12.21
C ILE A 143 -4.71 -3.00 12.05
N PHE A 144 -4.20 -3.59 13.13
CA PHE A 144 -2.96 -4.36 13.07
C PHE A 144 -3.06 -5.53 12.08
N ALA A 145 -4.14 -6.31 12.12
CA ALA A 145 -4.36 -7.40 11.17
C ALA A 145 -4.46 -6.91 9.72
N GLY A 146 -5.16 -5.81 9.48
CA GLY A 146 -5.28 -5.18 8.17
C GLY A 146 -3.93 -4.70 7.63
N LEU A 147 -3.10 -4.05 8.48
CA LEU A 147 -1.76 -3.60 8.12
C LEU A 147 -0.83 -4.77 7.79
N VAL A 148 -0.84 -5.84 8.60
CA VAL A 148 -0.06 -7.05 8.33
C VAL A 148 -0.47 -7.65 6.97
N LEU A 149 -1.77 -7.78 6.72
CA LEU A 149 -2.28 -8.35 5.47
C LEU A 149 -1.95 -7.47 4.26
N ALA A 150 -2.10 -6.15 4.38
CA ALA A 150 -1.75 -5.19 3.35
C ALA A 150 -0.26 -5.22 3.02
N SER A 151 0.62 -5.25 4.04
CA SER A 151 2.07 -5.38 3.82
C SER A 151 2.43 -6.70 3.15
N ILE A 152 1.82 -7.83 3.55
CA ILE A 152 2.05 -9.12 2.88
C ILE A 152 1.68 -9.04 1.40
N PHE A 153 0.49 -8.53 1.05
CA PHE A 153 0.07 -8.43 -0.33
C PHE A 153 0.92 -7.45 -1.15
N HIS A 154 1.36 -6.36 -0.52
CA HIS A 154 2.28 -5.43 -1.13
C HIS A 154 3.61 -6.12 -1.50
N ILE A 155 4.23 -6.80 -0.54
CA ILE A 155 5.48 -7.53 -0.73
C ILE A 155 5.34 -8.60 -1.83
N ILE A 156 4.23 -9.35 -1.82
CA ILE A 156 3.95 -10.35 -2.86
C ILE A 156 3.90 -9.69 -4.24
N PHE A 157 3.22 -8.56 -4.40
CA PHE A 157 3.17 -7.86 -5.68
C PHE A 157 4.55 -7.37 -6.13
N ASN A 158 5.33 -6.76 -5.23
CA ASN A 158 6.68 -6.28 -5.54
C ASN A 158 7.57 -7.44 -5.98
N TYR A 159 7.49 -8.58 -5.30
CA TYR A 159 8.17 -9.80 -5.70
C TYR A 159 7.70 -10.29 -7.08
N LEU A 160 6.39 -10.36 -7.33
CA LEU A 160 5.86 -10.82 -8.61
C LEU A 160 6.29 -9.95 -9.79
N VAL A 161 6.31 -8.63 -9.61
CA VAL A 161 6.75 -7.69 -10.65
C VAL A 161 8.27 -7.73 -10.86
N SER A 162 9.04 -8.00 -9.80
CA SER A 162 10.49 -8.12 -9.89
C SER A 162 10.91 -9.42 -10.58
N GLU A 163 10.39 -10.56 -10.13
CA GLU A 163 10.77 -11.89 -10.58
C GLU A 163 10.17 -12.22 -11.96
N PHE A 164 8.89 -11.90 -12.17
CA PHE A 164 8.15 -12.25 -13.38
C PHE A 164 7.97 -11.05 -14.32
N ASN A 165 8.97 -10.18 -14.43
CA ASN A 165 8.93 -8.99 -15.28
C ASN A 165 8.66 -9.27 -16.77
N ASN A 166 8.97 -10.48 -17.26
CA ASN A 166 8.67 -10.95 -18.63
C ASN A 166 7.30 -11.63 -18.74
N PHE A 167 6.64 -11.95 -17.63
CA PHE A 167 5.37 -12.67 -17.56
C PHE A 167 4.35 -11.90 -16.70
N LEU A 168 3.89 -10.75 -17.21
CA LEU A 168 2.99 -9.84 -16.49
C LEU A 168 1.64 -10.45 -16.10
N VAL A 169 1.30 -11.64 -16.60
CA VAL A 169 0.08 -12.38 -16.22
C VAL A 169 0.01 -12.65 -14.71
N TYR A 170 1.13 -12.95 -14.05
CA TYR A 170 1.14 -13.27 -12.62
C TYR A 170 0.79 -12.06 -11.73
N PRO A 171 1.51 -10.91 -11.80
CA PRO A 171 1.13 -9.74 -11.02
C PRO A 171 -0.26 -9.21 -11.38
N THR A 172 -0.67 -9.31 -12.65
CA THR A 172 -2.00 -8.87 -13.09
C THR A 172 -3.11 -9.76 -12.51
N ALA A 173 -2.95 -11.08 -12.58
CA ALA A 173 -3.90 -12.02 -11.99
C ALA A 173 -4.00 -11.86 -10.47
N PHE A 174 -2.87 -11.63 -9.80
CA PHE A 174 -2.83 -11.33 -8.38
C PHE A 174 -3.67 -10.09 -8.03
N LEU A 175 -3.47 -8.97 -8.73
CA LEU A 175 -4.26 -7.75 -8.53
C LEU A 175 -5.75 -7.96 -8.84
N ALA A 176 -6.09 -8.73 -9.87
CA ALA A 176 -7.49 -9.02 -10.21
C ALA A 176 -8.18 -9.83 -9.11
N ILE A 177 -7.52 -10.85 -8.55
CA ILE A 177 -8.03 -11.65 -7.43
C ILE A 177 -8.19 -10.77 -6.18
N LEU A 178 -7.19 -9.95 -5.87
CA LEU A 178 -7.26 -9.02 -4.74
C LEU A 178 -8.40 -8.01 -4.90
N GLY A 179 -8.59 -7.51 -6.12
CA GLY A 179 -9.69 -6.62 -6.48
C GLY A 179 -11.06 -7.25 -6.25
N PHE A 180 -11.23 -8.53 -6.59
CA PHE A 180 -12.47 -9.26 -6.33
C PHE A 180 -12.80 -9.31 -4.83
N PHE A 181 -11.82 -9.62 -3.97
CA PHE A 181 -12.01 -9.62 -2.52
C PHE A 181 -12.33 -8.22 -1.98
N VAL A 182 -11.62 -7.19 -2.43
CA VAL A 182 -11.89 -5.81 -2.02
C VAL A 182 -13.30 -5.35 -2.43
N LEU A 183 -13.79 -5.76 -3.61
CA LEU A 183 -15.17 -5.46 -4.02
C LEU A 183 -16.18 -6.14 -3.10
N TYR A 184 -15.92 -7.39 -2.71
CA TYR A 184 -16.74 -8.08 -1.71
C TYR A 184 -16.72 -7.33 -0.36
N ASP A 185 -15.55 -6.88 0.11
CA ASP A 185 -15.39 -6.13 1.35
C ASP A 185 -16.20 -4.82 1.36
N PHE A 186 -16.25 -4.11 0.23
CA PHE A 186 -17.10 -2.92 0.05
C PHE A 186 -18.58 -3.26 0.19
N GLU A 187 -19.04 -4.34 -0.45
CA GLU A 187 -20.44 -4.79 -0.36
C GLU A 187 -20.81 -5.31 1.04
N GLU A 188 -19.85 -5.88 1.77
CA GLU A 188 -20.05 -6.25 3.18
C GLU A 188 -20.26 -5.00 4.05
N LEU A 189 -19.40 -3.99 3.93
CA LEU A 189 -19.51 -2.75 4.72
C LEU A 189 -20.75 -1.94 4.41
N LYS A 190 -21.21 -1.90 3.16
CA LYS A 190 -22.48 -1.25 2.78
C LYS A 190 -23.69 -1.81 3.53
N LYS A 191 -23.67 -3.11 3.86
CA LYS A 191 -24.75 -3.77 4.62
C LYS A 191 -24.66 -3.49 6.13
N MET A 192 -23.61 -2.82 6.58
CA MET A 192 -23.37 -2.51 8.00
C MET A 192 -23.86 -1.13 8.42
N GLY A 193 -24.04 -0.20 7.48
CA GLY A 193 -24.69 1.10 7.70
C GLY A 193 -26.20 0.98 7.59
#